data_AF-A0A7C1VIT7-F1
#
_entry.id   AF-A0A7C1VIT7-F1
#
_cell.length_a   1.000
_cell.length_b   1.000
_cell.length_c   1.000
_cell.angle_alpha   90.00
_cell.angle_beta   90.00
_cell.angle_gamma   90.00
#
_symmetry.space_group_name_H-M   'P 1'
#
loop_
_entity.id
_entity.type
_entity.pdbx_description
1 polymer ?
#
loop_
_entity_poly.entity_id
_entity_poly.type
_entity_poly.pdbx_seq_one_letter_code
_entity_poly.pdbx_strand_id
1 'polypeptide(L)'
;MDNVIITLQQGKDFIDFSNYPSITENLRGGIERFYLRGIPPGGFLISVICGNIRAVLHADNYNSYDKNFRELVYFFTQEVPAGWWGSQKAYDEVRKFHKERKKGEVQSQVIT
;
A
#
# COMPACT_ATOMS: atom_id res chain seq x y z
N MET A 1 1.58 -26.75 5.17
CA MET A 1 1.19 -25.52 5.91
C MET A 1 2.27 -24.54 5.54
N ASP A 2 2.04 -23.85 4.42
CA ASP A 2 3.14 -23.32 3.65
C ASP A 2 3.50 -21.94 4.17
N ASN A 3 4.80 -21.81 4.42
CA ASN A 3 5.48 -20.66 4.99
C ASN A 3 5.09 -19.39 4.23
N VAL A 4 4.38 -18.47 4.89
CA VAL A 4 4.22 -17.10 4.39
C VAL A 4 5.57 -16.43 4.54
N ILE A 5 6.31 -16.42 3.44
CA ILE A 5 7.53 -15.65 3.27
C ILE A 5 7.14 -14.17 3.42
N ILE A 6 7.40 -13.61 4.60
CA ILE A 6 7.42 -12.17 4.83
C ILE A 6 8.71 -11.68 4.16
N THR A 7 8.63 -11.24 2.90
CA THR A 7 9.64 -10.34 2.35
C THR A 7 8.96 -9.02 1.99
N LEU A 8 8.63 -8.23 3.01
CA LEU A 8 9.23 -6.89 3.01
C LEU A 8 10.72 -7.19 3.09
N GLN A 9 11.49 -7.01 2.00
CA GLN A 9 12.93 -7.24 2.04
C GLN A 9 13.47 -6.68 3.35
N GLN A 10 14.08 -7.56 4.16
CA GLN A 10 14.72 -7.19 5.42
C GLN A 10 15.58 -5.93 5.15
N GLY A 11 15.15 -4.78 5.67
CA GLY A 11 15.92 -3.53 5.60
C GLY A 11 15.41 -2.41 4.69
N LYS A 12 14.27 -2.53 4.00
CA LYS A 12 13.65 -1.36 3.33
C LYS A 12 12.54 -0.75 4.19
N ASP A 13 12.90 0.23 5.02
CA ASP A 13 11.96 1.15 5.67
C ASP A 13 11.39 2.21 4.70
N PHE A 14 11.56 2.00 3.39
CA PHE A 14 11.17 2.95 2.35
C PHE A 14 10.67 2.23 1.10
N ILE A 15 9.78 2.89 0.36
CA ILE A 15 9.26 2.45 -0.93
C ILE A 15 10.01 3.24 -2.01
N ASP A 16 10.52 2.56 -3.03
CA ASP A 16 11.25 3.23 -4.11
C ASP A 16 10.28 3.65 -5.24
N PHE A 17 10.12 4.96 -5.43
CA PHE A 17 9.30 5.53 -6.50
C PHE A 17 10.13 6.00 -7.71
N SER A 18 11.44 5.73 -7.75
CA SER A 18 12.34 6.25 -8.79
C SER A 18 11.96 5.80 -10.20
N ASN A 19 11.40 4.60 -10.32
CA ASN A 19 10.89 4.05 -11.58
C ASN A 19 9.44 4.48 -11.91
N TYR A 20 8.84 5.32 -11.07
CA TYR A 20 7.42 5.69 -11.13
C TYR A 20 7.20 7.23 -11.11
N PRO A 21 7.81 7.99 -12.04
CA PRO A 21 7.83 9.46 -12.02
C PRO A 21 6.46 10.14 -12.15
N SER A 22 5.44 9.49 -12.72
CA SER A 22 4.11 10.09 -12.86
C SER A 22 3.26 9.92 -11.60
N ILE A 23 3.56 8.98 -10.71
CA ILE A 23 2.89 8.89 -9.40
C ILE A 23 3.15 10.19 -8.64
N THR A 24 2.10 10.97 -8.40
CA THR A 24 2.21 12.27 -7.73
C THR A 24 2.62 12.12 -6.28
N GLU A 25 3.31 13.13 -5.74
CA GLU A 25 3.82 13.13 -4.35
C GLU A 25 2.74 12.85 -3.31
N ASN A 26 1.53 13.38 -3.53
CA ASN A 26 0.37 13.13 -2.68
C ASN A 26 -0.01 11.64 -2.63
N LEU A 27 0.08 10.94 -3.75
CA LEU A 27 -0.19 9.51 -3.83
C LEU A 27 0.95 8.70 -3.21
N ARG A 28 2.21 9.07 -3.47
CA ARG A 28 3.40 8.43 -2.87
C ARG A 28 3.33 8.43 -1.35
N GLY A 29 3.11 9.62 -0.75
CA GLY A 29 2.99 9.73 0.70
C GLY A 29 1.80 8.95 1.26
N GLY A 30 0.70 8.81 0.51
CA GLY A 30 -0.43 7.96 0.88
C GLY A 30 -0.08 6.48 0.89
N ILE A 31 0.63 6.01 -0.14
CA ILE A 31 1.10 4.63 -0.28
C ILE A 31 2.09 4.28 0.83
N GLU A 32 3.10 5.11 1.06
CA GLU A 32 4.10 4.90 2.11
C GLU A 32 3.47 4.80 3.49
N ARG A 33 2.61 5.76 3.85
CA ARG A 33 1.95 5.74 5.16
C ARG A 33 1.09 4.50 5.35
N PHE A 34 0.46 4.00 4.28
CA PHE A 34 -0.35 2.80 4.36
C PHE A 34 0.50 1.54 4.53
N TYR A 35 1.46 1.29 3.63
CA TYR A 35 2.23 0.05 3.64
C TYR A 35 3.31 0.00 4.72
N LEU A 36 3.89 1.13 5.13
CA LEU A 36 4.92 1.17 6.17
C LEU A 36 4.33 1.31 7.58
N ARG A 37 3.18 1.99 7.74
CA ARG A 37 2.66 2.38 9.07
C ARG A 37 1.21 1.96 9.33
N GLY A 38 0.52 1.39 8.33
CA GLY A 38 -0.88 0.99 8.43
C GLY A 38 -1.86 2.16 8.56
N ILE A 39 -1.47 3.37 8.12
CA ILE A 39 -2.33 4.55 8.16
C ILE A 39 -3.22 4.54 6.91
N PRO A 40 -4.57 4.55 7.04
CA PRO A 40 -5.47 4.53 5.90
C PRO A 40 -5.24 5.70 4.94
N PRO A 41 -5.15 5.47 3.61
CA PRO A 41 -5.03 6.53 2.63
C PRO A 41 -6.40 7.13 2.28
N GLY A 42 -6.43 8.10 1.36
CA GLY A 42 -7.68 8.67 0.85
C GLY A 42 -8.50 7.68 0.01
N GLY A 43 -9.79 7.97 -0.17
CA GLY A 43 -10.75 7.07 -0.83
C GLY A 43 -10.36 6.62 -2.24
N PHE A 44 -9.67 7.47 -3.00
CA PHE A 44 -9.13 7.09 -4.31
C PHE A 44 -8.12 5.94 -4.20
N LEU A 45 -7.08 6.11 -3.37
CA LEU A 45 -6.05 5.07 -3.16
C LEU A 45 -6.64 3.80 -2.55
N ILE A 46 -7.58 3.92 -1.60
CA ILE A 46 -8.31 2.76 -1.07
C ILE A 46 -8.95 1.99 -2.21
N SER A 47 -9.65 2.69 -3.11
CA SER A 47 -10.32 2.05 -4.23
C SER A 47 -9.35 1.37 -5.20
N VAL A 48 -8.20 1.99 -5.48
CA VAL A 48 -7.14 1.39 -6.31
C VAL A 48 -6.57 0.13 -5.65
N ILE A 49 -6.22 0.21 -4.36
CA ILE A 49 -5.70 -0.93 -3.57
C ILE A 49 -6.73 -2.06 -3.52
N CYS A 50 -8.03 -1.74 -3.43
CA CYS A 50 -9.10 -2.73 -3.44
C CYS A 50 -9.43 -3.28 -4.85
N GLY A 51 -8.71 -2.86 -5.90
CA GLY A 51 -8.94 -3.31 -7.28
C GLY A 51 -10.17 -2.67 -7.94
N ASN A 52 -10.78 -1.65 -7.34
CA ASN A 52 -11.90 -0.92 -7.93
C ASN A 52 -11.40 0.16 -8.90
N ILE A 53 -11.10 -0.27 -10.12
CA ILE A 53 -10.62 0.57 -11.22
C ILE A 53 -11.61 1.67 -11.64
N ARG A 54 -12.90 1.54 -11.28
CA ARG A 54 -13.91 2.57 -11.58
C ARG A 54 -13.72 3.83 -10.73
N ALA A 55 -12.96 3.78 -9.64
CA ALA A 55 -12.67 4.96 -8.86
C ALA A 55 -11.84 6.00 -9.62
N VAL A 56 -11.16 5.59 -10.70
CA VAL A 56 -10.48 6.51 -11.62
C VAL A 56 -11.50 7.40 -12.33
N LEU A 57 -12.70 6.91 -12.66
CA LEU A 57 -13.86 7.68 -13.22
C LEU A 57 -14.29 8.86 -12.37
N HIS A 58 -13.95 8.82 -11.08
CA HIS A 58 -14.33 9.83 -10.11
C HIS A 58 -13.10 10.56 -9.53
N ALA A 59 -11.91 10.33 -10.08
CA ALA A 59 -10.71 11.01 -9.63
C ALA A 59 -10.70 12.45 -10.18
N ASP A 60 -10.35 13.41 -9.33
CA ASP A 60 -10.18 14.81 -9.73
C ASP A 60 -9.19 14.95 -10.88
N ASN A 61 -9.33 15.99 -11.72
CA ASN A 61 -8.48 16.27 -12.88
C ASN A 61 -6.97 16.33 -12.56
N TYR A 62 -6.59 16.55 -11.29
CA TYR A 62 -5.20 16.52 -10.83
C TYR A 62 -4.61 15.10 -10.76
N ASN A 63 -5.46 14.09 -10.55
CA ASN A 63 -5.12 12.68 -10.61
C ASN A 63 -5.35 12.09 -12.01
N SER A 64 -5.48 12.93 -13.05
CA SER A 64 -6.05 12.62 -14.36
C SER A 64 -5.59 11.29 -14.96
N TYR A 65 -6.48 10.33 -14.74
CA TYR A 65 -6.89 9.15 -15.48
C TYR A 65 -5.87 8.15 -16.02
N ASP A 66 -4.92 8.54 -16.86
CA ASP A 66 -4.31 7.56 -17.77
C ASP A 66 -2.83 7.27 -17.48
N LYS A 67 -2.05 8.30 -17.08
CA LYS A 67 -0.62 8.12 -16.77
C LYS A 67 -0.40 7.60 -15.36
N ASN A 68 -1.00 8.26 -14.37
CA ASN A 68 -0.82 7.91 -12.96
C ASN A 68 -1.43 6.55 -12.66
N PHE A 69 -2.56 6.21 -13.28
CA PHE A 69 -3.24 4.95 -13.00
C PHE A 69 -2.48 3.73 -13.53
N ARG A 70 -2.00 3.78 -14.78
CA ARG A 70 -1.19 2.68 -15.35
C ARG A 70 0.07 2.44 -14.55
N GLU A 71 0.74 3.53 -14.16
CA GLU A 71 1.96 3.45 -13.37
C GLU A 71 1.71 3.02 -11.93
N LEU A 72 0.58 3.42 -11.32
CA LEU A 72 0.11 2.87 -10.04
C LEU A 72 -0.11 1.36 -10.14
N VAL A 73 -0.85 0.89 -11.14
CA VAL A 73 -1.10 -0.54 -11.34
C VAL A 73 0.22 -1.30 -11.55
N TYR A 74 1.13 -0.73 -12.34
CA TYR A 74 2.47 -1.30 -12.53
C TYR A 74 3.26 -1.35 -11.22
N PHE A 75 3.26 -0.27 -10.44
CA PHE A 75 3.86 -0.20 -9.11
C PHE A 75 3.30 -1.28 -8.19
N PHE A 76 1.97 -1.39 -8.07
CA PHE A 76 1.35 -2.40 -7.21
C PHE A 76 1.66 -3.83 -7.67
N THR A 77 1.82 -4.05 -8.97
CA THR A 77 2.16 -5.37 -9.52
C THR A 77 3.62 -5.75 -9.25
N GLN A 78 4.55 -4.79 -9.24
CA GLN A 78 5.99 -5.05 -9.14
C GLN A 78 6.55 -4.90 -7.71
N GLU A 79 6.12 -3.88 -6.98
CA GLU A 79 6.73 -3.48 -5.70
C GLU A 79 5.93 -3.97 -4.49
N VAL A 80 4.62 -4.13 -4.63
CA VAL A 80 3.75 -4.54 -3.52
C VAL A 80 3.63 -6.07 -3.48
N PRO A 81 3.79 -6.69 -2.29
CA PRO A 81 3.66 -8.14 -2.15
C PRO A 81 2.34 -8.67 -2.73
N ALA A 82 2.40 -9.88 -3.28
CA ALA A 82 1.20 -10.59 -3.70
C ALA A 82 0.23 -10.75 -2.53
N GLY A 83 -1.06 -10.44 -2.76
CA GLY A 83 -2.08 -10.45 -1.72
C GLY A 83 -2.20 -9.17 -0.91
N TRP A 84 -1.36 -8.14 -1.15
CA TRP A 84 -1.43 -6.84 -0.46
C TRP A 84 -2.07 -5.73 -1.32
N TRP A 85 -2.60 -6.08 -2.49
CA TRP A 85 -3.43 -5.22 -3.33
C TRP A 85 -4.40 -6.04 -4.19
N GLY A 86 -5.30 -5.36 -4.91
CA GLY A 86 -6.22 -5.93 -5.89
C GLY A 86 -7.55 -6.43 -5.33
N SER A 87 -7.78 -6.33 -4.01
CA SER A 87 -9.06 -6.72 -3.40
C SER A 87 -9.28 -6.06 -2.03
N GLN A 88 -10.53 -5.99 -1.58
CA GLN A 88 -10.85 -5.56 -0.22
C GLN A 88 -10.16 -6.43 0.84
N LYS A 89 -10.07 -7.74 0.59
CA LYS A 89 -9.36 -8.68 1.47
C LYS A 89 -7.88 -8.31 1.61
N ALA A 90 -7.23 -7.98 0.50
CA ALA A 90 -5.83 -7.57 0.50
C ALA A 90 -5.60 -6.28 1.32
N TYR A 91 -6.49 -5.31 1.18
CA TYR A 91 -6.46 -4.09 2.00
C TYR A 91 -6.58 -4.42 3.50
N ASP A 92 -7.47 -5.34 3.87
CA ASP A 92 -7.69 -5.73 5.27
C ASP A 92 -6.50 -6.53 5.83
N GLU A 93 -5.82 -7.34 5.01
CA GLU A 93 -4.61 -8.07 5.39
C GLU A 93 -3.46 -7.13 5.77
N VAL A 94 -3.22 -6.07 4.98
CA VAL A 94 -2.22 -5.03 5.30
C VAL A 94 -2.55 -4.37 6.65
N ARG A 95 -3.81 -4.06 6.90
CA ARG A 95 -4.25 -3.46 8.17
C ARG A 95 -4.08 -4.40 9.34
N LYS A 96 -4.41 -5.68 9.16
CA LYS A 96 -4.23 -6.72 10.17
C LYS A 96 -2.75 -6.86 10.53
N PHE A 97 -1.87 -6.93 9.54
CA PHE A 97 -0.42 -6.99 9.73
C PHE A 97 0.10 -5.85 10.61
N HIS A 98 -0.25 -4.60 10.28
CA HIS A 98 0.19 -3.44 11.08
C HIS A 98 -0.43 -3.38 12.48
N LYS A 99 -1.66 -3.88 12.66
CA LYS A 99 -2.30 -3.99 13.97
C LYS A 99 -1.57 -5.01 14.86
N GLU A 100 -1.20 -6.15 14.29
CA GLU A 100 -0.45 -7.20 14.99
C GLU A 100 0.97 -6.75 15.32
N ARG A 101 1.65 -6.05 14.39
CA ARG A 101 2.98 -5.45 14.62
C ARG A 101 2.98 -4.48 15.80
N LYS A 102 2.02 -3.54 15.84
CA LYS A 102 1.86 -2.60 16.97
C LYS A 102 1.60 -3.32 18.29
N LYS A 103 0.81 -4.41 18.28
CA LYS A 103 0.55 -5.21 19.49
C LYS A 103 1.83 -5.89 20.01
N GLY A 104 2.65 -6.44 19.12
CA GLY A 104 3.94 -7.06 19.47
C GLY A 104 4.98 -6.07 20.00
N GLU A 105 5.04 -4.87 19.41
CA GLU A 105 5.89 -3.77 19.90
C GLU A 105 5.48 -3.33 21.31
N VAL A 106 4.17 -3.13 21.53
CA VAL A 106 3.64 -2.78 22.86
C VAL A 106 3.91 -3.89 23.89
N GLN A 107 3.73 -5.17 23.53
CA GLN A 107 4.03 -6.28 24.44
C GLN A 107 5.52 -6.36 24.81
N SER A 108 6.43 -6.07 23.87
CA SER A 108 7.88 -6.08 24.13
C SER A 108 8.31 -4.93 25.07
N GLN A 109 7.65 -3.77 25.00
CA GLN A 109 7.91 -2.62 25.86
C GLN A 109 7.36 -2.78 27.29
N VAL A 110 6.36 -3.63 27.50
CA VAL A 110 5.74 -3.86 28.83
C VAL A 110 6.49 -4.92 29.64
N ILE A 111 7.37 -5.71 29.02
CA ILE A 111 8.16 -6.79 29.66
C ILE A 111 9.55 -6.28 30.12
N THR A 112 9.87 -5.00 29.93
CA THR A 112 11.11 -4.37 30.41
C THR A 112 10.84 -3.53 31.66
#